data_AF-A0A967Z5E2-F1
#
_entry.id   AF-A0A967Z5E2-F1
#
_cell.length_a   1.000
_cell.length_b   1.000
_cell.length_c   1.000
_cell.angle_alpha   90.00
_cell.angle_beta   90.00
_cell.angle_gamma   90.00
#
_symmetry.space_group_name_H-M   'P 1'
#
loop_
_entity.id
_entity.type
_entity.pdbx_description
1 polymer ?
#
loop_
_entity_poly.entity_id
_entity_poly.type
_entity_poly.pdbx_seq_one_letter_code
_entity_poly.pdbx_strand_id
1 'polypeptide(L)'
;MNPTNRNSKRAVAVVLFCLCLPLATFSQTETPKVTAVKCGQLIDGRSDDAIKNTVILIEHGRITEVGLEVTIPENAKIVDLGEHTVLPGLIDTHTH
;
A
#
# COMPACT_ATOMS: atom_id res chain seq x y z
N MET A 1 46.02 -42.06 -34.84
CA MET A 1 45.32 -42.03 -33.55
C MET A 1 45.20 -40.59 -33.06
N ASN A 2 43.99 -40.03 -33.10
CA ASN A 2 43.60 -38.85 -32.32
C ASN A 2 43.21 -39.33 -30.90
N PRO A 3 43.25 -38.50 -29.83
CA PRO A 3 42.11 -37.60 -29.65
C PRO A 3 42.45 -36.22 -29.06
N THR A 4 42.15 -35.18 -29.85
CA THR A 4 41.13 -34.16 -29.61
C THR A 4 40.72 -33.84 -28.17
N ASN A 5 40.87 -32.54 -27.85
CA ASN A 5 39.87 -31.70 -27.19
C ASN A 5 39.50 -32.01 -25.71
N ARG A 6 40.26 -31.40 -24.79
CA ARG A 6 39.89 -31.30 -23.36
C ARG A 6 39.49 -29.88 -22.91
N ASN A 7 39.67 -28.86 -23.76
CA ASN A 7 39.62 -27.47 -23.31
C ASN A 7 38.29 -26.77 -23.65
N SER A 8 37.47 -27.30 -24.57
CA SER A 8 36.17 -26.71 -24.91
C SER A 8 35.07 -27.02 -23.88
N LYS A 9 35.22 -28.09 -23.07
CA LYS A 9 34.21 -28.53 -22.10
C LYS A 9 34.13 -27.63 -20.86
N ARG A 10 35.21 -26.92 -20.53
CA ARG A 10 35.23 -25.95 -19.41
C ARG A 10 34.53 -24.64 -19.77
N ALA A 11 34.67 -24.18 -21.02
CA ALA A 11 33.98 -22.97 -21.49
C ALA A 11 32.46 -23.17 -21.59
N VAL A 12 32.01 -24.35 -22.07
CA VAL A 12 30.57 -24.68 -22.17
C VAL A 12 29.94 -24.87 -20.78
N ALA A 13 30.66 -25.45 -19.81
CA ALA A 13 30.14 -25.61 -18.45
C ALA A 13 29.96 -24.28 -17.70
N VAL A 14 30.81 -23.28 -17.98
CA VAL A 14 30.68 -21.93 -17.38
C VAL A 14 29.56 -21.12 -18.05
N VAL A 15 29.35 -21.28 -19.36
CA VAL A 15 28.25 -20.63 -20.09
C VAL A 15 26.88 -21.23 -19.75
N LEU A 16 26.79 -22.54 -19.48
CA LEU A 16 25.54 -23.17 -19.03
C LEU A 16 25.16 -22.81 -17.58
N PHE A 17 26.13 -22.49 -16.72
CA PHE A 17 25.86 -22.17 -15.31
C PHE A 17 25.27 -20.76 -15.12
N CYS A 18 25.49 -19.85 -16.08
CA CYS A 18 24.87 -18.52 -16.08
C CYS A 18 23.44 -18.48 -16.64
N LEU A 19 22.90 -19.60 -17.17
CA LEU A 19 21.57 -19.64 -17.79
C LEU A 19 20.45 -20.15 -16.86
N CYS A 20 20.77 -20.50 -15.62
CA CYS A 20 19.80 -20.99 -14.63
C CYS A 20 19.96 -20.29 -13.27
N LEU A 21 20.18 -18.97 -13.27
CA LEU A 21 19.69 -18.20 -12.13
C LEU A 21 18.17 -18.14 -12.28
N PRO A 22 17.38 -18.76 -11.38
CA PRO A 22 15.99 -18.35 -11.29
C PRO A 22 16.04 -16.86 -10.95
N LEU A 23 15.56 -16.02 -11.88
CA LEU A 23 15.10 -14.69 -11.52
C LEU A 23 13.99 -14.93 -10.51
N ALA A 24 14.36 -14.99 -9.23
CA ALA A 24 13.43 -14.81 -8.15
C ALA A 24 12.95 -13.36 -8.29
N THR A 25 11.88 -13.18 -9.04
CA THR A 25 11.11 -11.94 -9.06
C THR A 25 10.58 -11.76 -7.65
N PHE A 26 11.33 -11.02 -6.83
CA PHE A 26 10.81 -10.46 -5.61
C PHE A 26 9.64 -9.58 -6.01
N SER A 27 8.42 -10.10 -5.83
CA SER A 27 7.21 -9.29 -5.92
C SER A 27 7.28 -8.32 -4.73
N GLN A 28 7.66 -7.06 -5.00
CA GLN A 28 7.48 -6.00 -4.04
C GLN A 28 5.98 -5.80 -3.88
N THR A 29 5.44 -6.18 -2.73
CA THR A 29 4.11 -5.74 -2.32
C THR A 29 4.17 -4.23 -2.19
N GLU A 30 3.65 -3.50 -3.19
CA GLU A 30 3.50 -2.04 -3.08
C GLU A 30 2.62 -1.77 -1.86
N THR A 31 3.19 -1.09 -0.86
CA THR A 31 2.40 -0.55 0.25
C THR A 31 1.32 0.36 -0.33
N PRO A 32 0.03 0.15 0.01
CA PRO A 32 -1.05 0.99 -0.48
C PRO A 32 -0.72 2.45 -0.17
N LYS A 33 -0.58 3.26 -1.23
CA LYS A 33 -0.23 4.69 -1.12
C LYS A 33 -1.40 5.51 -0.55
N VAL A 34 -2.61 4.97 -0.67
CA VAL A 34 -3.88 5.59 -0.28
C VAL A 34 -4.60 4.69 0.71
N THR A 35 -5.17 5.29 1.76
CA THR A 35 -6.10 4.65 2.69
C THR A 35 -7.45 5.38 2.61
N ALA A 36 -8.53 4.63 2.44
CA ALA A 36 -9.89 5.12 2.49
C ALA A 36 -10.54 4.67 3.81
N VAL A 37 -11.00 5.61 4.63
CA VAL A 37 -11.75 5.33 5.86
C VAL A 37 -13.21 5.61 5.59
N LYS A 38 -14.07 4.60 5.75
CA LYS A 38 -15.53 4.73 5.68
C LYS A 38 -16.11 4.76 7.08
N CYS A 39 -17.02 5.69 7.35
CA CYS A 39 -17.66 5.82 8.66
C CYS A 39 -19.11 6.28 8.55
N GLY A 40 -19.91 5.91 9.55
CA GLY A 40 -21.33 6.25 9.62
C GLY A 40 -21.53 7.71 10.00
N GLN A 41 -20.64 8.27 10.82
CA GLN A 41 -20.66 9.67 11.21
C GLN A 41 -19.26 10.28 11.27
N LEU A 42 -19.12 11.53 10.84
CA LEU A 42 -17.93 12.35 10.98
C LEU A 42 -18.27 13.64 11.72
N ILE A 43 -17.54 13.90 12.80
CA ILE A 43 -17.48 15.21 13.46
C ILE A 43 -16.24 15.92 12.90
N ASP A 44 -16.42 16.99 12.13
CA ASP A 44 -15.31 17.67 11.42
C ASP A 44 -14.63 18.78 12.25
N GLY A 45 -15.20 19.13 13.40
CA GLY A 45 -14.73 20.22 14.26
C GLY A 45 -14.97 21.63 13.70
N ARG A 46 -15.79 21.75 12.64
CA ARG A 46 -16.14 23.03 11.99
C ARG A 46 -17.65 23.27 12.01
N SER A 47 -18.44 22.23 11.81
CA SER A 47 -19.90 22.26 11.73
C SER A 47 -20.52 21.85 13.06
N ASP A 48 -21.72 22.35 13.36
CA ASP A 48 -22.47 21.96 14.55
C ASP A 48 -23.04 20.52 14.44
N ASP A 49 -23.28 20.07 13.21
CA ASP A 49 -23.87 18.77 12.90
C ASP A 49 -22.83 17.75 12.41
N ALA A 50 -23.02 16.48 12.76
CA ALA A 50 -22.23 15.38 12.23
C ALA A 50 -22.63 15.02 10.78
N ILE A 51 -21.62 14.77 9.94
CA ILE A 51 -21.79 14.36 8.55
C ILE A 51 -21.98 12.84 8.51
N LYS A 52 -23.04 12.35 7.86
CA LYS A 52 -23.33 10.91 7.80
C LYS A 52 -22.59 10.22 6.66
N ASN A 53 -22.43 8.89 6.72
CA ASN A 53 -21.97 8.03 5.61
C ASN A 53 -20.75 8.59 4.83
N THR A 54 -19.72 8.99 5.56
CA THR A 54 -18.60 9.76 5.02
C THR A 54 -17.39 8.88 4.72
N VAL A 55 -16.68 9.23 3.65
CA VAL A 55 -15.39 8.66 3.28
C VAL A 55 -14.30 9.71 3.46
N ILE A 56 -13.16 9.27 4.03
CA ILE A 56 -11.95 10.08 4.23
C ILE A 56 -10.82 9.41 3.46
N LEU A 57 -10.23 10.11 2.49
CA LEU A 57 -9.02 9.66 1.79
C LEU A 57 -7.77 10.21 2.46
N ILE A 58 -6.83 9.31 2.70
CA ILE A 58 -5.54 9.60 3.33
C ILE A 58 -4.44 9.12 2.41
N GLU A 59 -3.57 10.04 1.98
CA GLU A 59 -2.39 9.75 1.17
C GLU A 59 -1.15 10.30 1.86
N HIS A 60 -0.11 9.47 1.97
CA HIS A 60 1.17 9.88 2.58
C HIS A 60 1.02 10.54 3.96
N GLY A 61 0.05 10.08 4.77
CA GLY A 61 -0.23 10.63 6.10
C GLY A 61 -0.99 11.97 6.11
N ARG A 62 -1.52 12.42 4.97
CA ARG A 62 -2.38 13.61 4.88
C ARG A 62 -3.77 13.25 4.37
N ILE A 63 -4.78 13.94 4.89
CA ILE A 63 -6.14 13.87 4.36
C ILE A 63 -6.16 14.62 3.03
N THR A 64 -6.54 13.95 1.95
CA THR A 64 -6.63 14.54 0.60
C THR A 64 -8.05 14.91 0.22
N GLU A 65 -9.03 14.14 0.70
CA GLU A 65 -10.45 14.36 0.40
C GLU A 65 -11.34 13.82 1.52
N VAL A 66 -12.48 14.48 1.74
CA VAL A 66 -13.51 14.08 2.72
C VAL A 66 -14.88 14.38 2.13
N GLY A 67 -15.80 13.42 2.19
CA GLY A 67 -17.17 13.65 1.75
C GLY A 67 -18.00 12.38 1.59
N LEU A 68 -19.25 12.59 1.16
CA LEU A 68 -20.23 11.54 0.87
C LEU A 68 -19.92 10.82 -0.46
N GLU A 69 -19.40 11.55 -1.44
CA GLU A 69 -19.23 11.10 -2.83
C GLU A 69 -17.75 11.01 -3.22
N VAL A 70 -16.90 10.56 -2.30
CA VAL A 70 -15.47 10.43 -2.56
C VAL A 70 -15.20 9.14 -3.34
N THR A 71 -14.53 9.29 -4.48
CA THR A 71 -14.13 8.13 -5.30
C THR A 71 -12.92 7.45 -4.68
N ILE A 72 -13.10 6.20 -4.23
CA ILE A 72 -12.02 5.41 -3.64
C ILE A 72 -11.16 4.81 -4.78
N PRO A 73 -9.84 5.08 -4.85
CA PRO A 73 -8.95 4.46 -5.83
C PRO A 73 -8.91 2.93 -5.67
N GLU A 74 -8.79 2.18 -6.76
CA GLU A 74 -8.83 0.71 -6.75
C GLU A 74 -7.75 0.05 -5.88
N ASN A 75 -6.59 0.70 -5.73
CA ASN A 75 -5.47 0.23 -4.93
C ASN A 75 -5.45 0.78 -3.49
N ALA A 76 -6.51 1.47 -3.07
CA ALA A 76 -6.60 2.02 -1.72
C ALA A 76 -6.85 0.92 -0.68
N LYS A 77 -6.19 1.04 0.47
CA LYS A 77 -6.53 0.24 1.65
C LYS A 77 -7.85 0.75 2.22
N ILE A 78 -8.88 -0.09 2.27
CA ILE A 78 -10.17 0.28 2.86
C ILE A 78 -10.20 -0.08 4.34
N VAL A 79 -10.56 0.89 5.16
CA VAL A 79 -10.90 0.72 6.58
C VAL A 79 -12.39 1.04 6.73
N ASP A 80 -13.22 0.01 6.88
CA ASP A 80 -14.66 0.17 7.06
C ASP A 80 -15.00 0.15 8.55
N LEU A 81 -15.50 1.28 9.06
CA LEU A 81 -15.90 1.44 10.45
C LEU A 81 -17.43 1.31 10.64
N GLY A 82 -18.18 0.97 9.59
CA GLY A 82 -19.64 0.83 9.65
C GLY A 82 -20.30 2.08 10.24
N GLU A 83 -21.15 1.89 11.26
CA GLU A 83 -21.93 2.96 11.89
C GLU A 83 -21.15 3.80 12.93
N HIS A 84 -19.84 3.58 13.08
CA HIS A 84 -19.05 4.30 14.07
C HIS A 84 -18.83 5.78 13.71
N THR A 85 -18.61 6.58 14.75
CA THR A 85 -18.28 8.00 14.64
C THR A 85 -16.77 8.22 14.59
N VAL A 86 -16.32 8.98 13.60
CA VAL A 86 -14.94 9.44 13.46
C VAL A 86 -14.86 10.92 13.83
N LEU A 87 -13.76 11.31 14.45
CA LEU A 87 -13.44 12.67 14.84
C LEU A 87 -11.93 12.92 14.71
N PRO A 88 -11.48 14.19 14.64
CA PRO A 88 -10.08 14.53 14.83
C PRO A 88 -9.51 13.91 16.11
N GLY A 89 -8.24 13.52 16.06
CA GLY A 89 -7.54 13.02 17.24
C GLY A 89 -7.62 14.03 18.39
N LEU A 90 -7.90 13.54 19.59
CA LEU A 90 -7.95 14.38 20.79
C LEU A 90 -6.56 14.94 21.09
N ILE A 91 -6.53 16.21 21.53
CA ILE A 91 -5.32 16.90 21.95
C ILE A 91 -5.43 17.13 23.46
N ASP A 92 -4.48 16.59 24.21
CA ASP A 92 -4.34 16.87 25.63
C ASP A 92 -3.31 17.99 25.83
N THR A 93 -3.74 19.08 26.47
CA THR A 93 -2.90 20.24 26.73
C THR A 93 -2.27 20.24 28.11
N HIS A 94 -2.62 19.28 28.99
CA HIS A 94 -2.12 19.24 30.35
C HIS A 94 -2.09 17.83 30.93
N THR A 95 -0.87 17.28 31.07
CA THR A 95 -0.60 16.00 31.75
C THR A 95 0.44 16.20 32.86
N HIS A 96 0.56 15.25 33.79
CA HIS A 96 1.46 15.30 34.95
C HIS A 96 2.52 14.19 34.90
#